data_AF-A0A382KRZ2-F1
#
_entry.id   AF-A0A382KRZ2-F1
#
_cell.length_a   1.000
_cell.length_b   1.000
_cell.length_c   1.000
_cell.angle_alpha   90.00
_cell.angle_beta   90.00
_cell.angle_gamma   90.00
#
_symmetry.space_group_name_H-M   'P 1'
#
loop_
_entity.id
_entity.type
_entity.pdbx_description
1 polymer ?
#
loop_
_entity_poly.entity_id
_entity_poly.type
_entity_poly.pdbx_seq_one_letter_code
_entity_poly.pdbx_strand_id
1 'polypeptide(L)'
;MNRYFINPNDPSIITGAPMSSTVHRLALLGFGPVGRSFAEILSEKEDHIARRYGIRLRIVAAVDRTGGAVDQDGLDAADLVIAKRAGSVARYP
;
A
#
# COMPACT_ATOMS: atom_id res chain seq x y z
N MET A 1 -8.11 -23.15 10.63
CA MET A 1 -6.90 -23.08 11.49
C MET A 1 -5.83 -22.31 10.72
N ASN A 2 -5.69 -20.99 10.90
CA ASN A 2 -4.57 -20.23 10.32
C ASN A 2 -4.01 -19.30 11.40
N ARG A 3 -2.82 -19.64 11.92
CA ARG A 3 -2.12 -18.87 12.96
C ARG A 3 -1.40 -17.72 12.27
N TYR A 4 -2.08 -16.59 12.12
CA TYR A 4 -1.41 -15.34 11.74
C TYR A 4 -0.49 -14.93 12.90
N PHE A 5 0.70 -14.47 12.55
CA PHE A 5 1.75 -14.03 13.45
C PHE A 5 1.21 -12.95 14.42
N ILE A 6 0.72 -13.36 15.59
CA ILE A 6 0.67 -12.48 16.75
C ILE A 6 2.12 -12.34 17.18
N ASN A 7 2.70 -11.14 17.10
CA ASN A 7 3.98 -10.88 17.74
C ASN A 7 3.74 -11.00 19.26
N PRO A 8 4.29 -12.02 19.95
CA PRO A 8 4.01 -12.23 21.38
C PRO A 8 4.57 -11.11 22.27
N ASN A 9 5.40 -10.22 21.72
CA ASN A 9 5.92 -9.04 22.41
C ASN A 9 5.19 -7.74 22.02
N ASP A 10 4.04 -7.81 21.34
CA ASP A 10 3.23 -6.62 21.05
C ASP A 10 2.55 -6.11 22.35
N PRO A 11 2.92 -4.91 22.85
CA PRO A 11 2.36 -4.38 24.08
C PRO A 11 0.84 -4.11 24.01
N SER A 12 0.25 -4.00 22.81
CA SER A 12 -1.19 -3.82 22.65
C SER A 12 -2.01 -5.05 23.12
N ILE A 13 -1.40 -6.24 23.16
CA ILE A 13 -2.02 -7.49 23.63
C ILE A 13 -2.34 -7.45 25.14
N ILE A 14 -1.54 -6.72 25.93
CA ILE A 14 -1.67 -6.65 27.39
C ILE A 14 -2.49 -5.40 27.80
N THR A 15 -2.39 -4.31 27.05
CA THR A 15 -2.96 -3.00 27.45
C THR A 15 -4.38 -2.75 26.94
N GLY A 16 -4.87 -3.50 25.94
CA GLY A 16 -6.15 -3.18 25.28
C GLY A 16 -6.10 -1.90 24.43
N ALA A 17 -4.89 -1.39 24.17
CA ALA A 17 -4.65 -0.28 23.25
C ALA A 17 -4.99 -0.71 21.82
N PRO A 18 -5.44 0.21 20.93
CA PRO A 18 -5.65 -0.13 19.53
C PRO A 18 -4.36 -0.75 18.96
N MET A 19 -4.47 -1.91 18.28
CA MET A 19 -3.32 -2.60 17.68
C MET A 19 -2.52 -1.61 16.82
N SER A 20 -1.26 -1.40 17.19
CA SER A 20 -0.37 -0.49 16.47
C SER A 20 0.00 -1.09 15.12
N SER A 21 -0.60 -0.58 14.04
CA SER A 21 -0.29 -1.06 12.70
C SER A 21 1.11 -0.63 12.25
N THR A 22 1.95 -1.57 11.83
CA THR A 22 3.27 -1.27 11.26
C THR A 22 3.12 -0.81 9.81
N VAL A 23 3.81 0.28 9.43
CA VAL A 23 3.78 0.76 8.03
C VAL A 23 4.88 0.08 7.23
N HIS A 24 4.50 -0.60 6.14
CA HIS A 24 5.43 -1.14 5.16
C HIS A 24 5.34 -0.37 3.85
N ARG A 25 6.51 0.05 3.36
CA ARG A 25 6.65 0.80 2.11
C ARG A 25 6.86 -0.17 0.96
N LEU A 26 6.11 -0.01 -0.11
CA LEU A 26 6.13 -0.89 -1.28
C LEU A 26 6.35 -0.13 -2.59
N ALA A 27 7.10 -0.75 -3.48
CA ALA A 27 7.32 -0.28 -4.84
C ALA A 27 6.58 -1.19 -5.81
N LEU A 28 5.77 -0.61 -6.70
CA LEU A 28 5.07 -1.32 -7.76
C LEU A 28 5.91 -1.28 -9.05
N LEU A 29 6.48 -2.42 -9.41
CA LEU A 29 7.17 -2.61 -10.69
C LEU A 29 6.18 -3.19 -11.70
N GLY A 30 5.62 -2.31 -12.53
CA GLY A 30 4.56 -2.58 -13.47
C GLY A 30 3.24 -1.96 -13.03
N PHE A 31 2.79 -0.93 -13.76
CA PHE A 31 1.51 -0.25 -13.52
C PHE A 31 0.50 -0.45 -14.68
N GLY A 32 0.38 -1.71 -15.11
CA GLY A 32 -0.62 -2.16 -16.09
C GLY A 32 -2.00 -2.40 -15.45
N PRO A 33 -2.90 -3.19 -16.08
CA PRO A 33 -4.18 -3.57 -15.48
C PRO A 33 -4.05 -4.13 -14.06
N VAL A 34 -3.14 -5.09 -13.86
CA VAL A 34 -2.94 -5.74 -12.55
C VAL A 34 -2.42 -4.75 -11.50
N GLY A 35 -1.40 -3.95 -11.82
CA GLY A 35 -0.83 -2.98 -10.89
C GLY A 35 -1.83 -1.90 -10.46
N ARG A 36 -2.69 -1.46 -11.39
CA ARG A 36 -3.78 -0.50 -11.11
C ARG A 36 -4.82 -1.10 -10.18
N SER A 37 -5.35 -2.29 -10.52
CA SER A 37 -6.33 -2.96 -9.66
C SER A 37 -5.75 -3.31 -8.29
N PHE A 38 -4.46 -3.66 -8.20
CA PHE A 38 -3.80 -3.88 -6.91
C PHE A 38 -3.73 -2.60 -6.08
N ALA A 39 -3.36 -1.45 -6.67
CA ALA A 39 -3.34 -0.16 -5.98
C ALA A 39 -4.75 0.24 -5.48
N GLU A 40 -5.78 0.04 -6.30
CA GLU A 40 -7.18 0.27 -5.93
C GLU A 40 -7.59 -0.61 -4.74
N ILE A 41 -7.31 -1.92 -4.79
CA ILE A 41 -7.61 -2.85 -3.69
C ILE A 41 -6.90 -2.46 -2.41
N LEU A 42 -5.62 -2.06 -2.48
CA LEU A 42 -4.87 -1.64 -1.29
C LEU A 42 -5.51 -0.42 -0.62
N SER A 43 -5.95 0.56 -1.41
CA SER A 43 -6.66 1.73 -0.90
C SER A 43 -8.01 1.36 -0.29
N GLU A 44 -8.80 0.51 -0.96
CA GLU A 44 -10.13 0.11 -0.49
C GLU A 44 -10.10 -0.80 0.74
N LYS A 45 -9.05 -1.61 0.88
CA LYS A 45 -8.93 -2.63 1.94
C LYS A 45 -7.97 -2.23 3.05
N GLU A 46 -7.48 -1.01 3.09
CA GLU A 46 -6.47 -0.56 4.07
C GLU A 46 -6.86 -0.92 5.51
N ASP A 47 -8.06 -0.56 5.93
CA ASP A 47 -8.56 -0.84 7.28
C ASP A 47 -8.74 -2.34 7.55
N HIS A 48 -9.16 -3.11 6.54
CA HIS A 48 -9.28 -4.56 6.67
C HIS A 48 -7.89 -5.18 6.87
N ILE A 49 -6.91 -4.74 6.10
CA ILE A 49 -5.53 -5.22 6.17
C ILE A 49 -4.92 -4.84 7.52
N ALA A 50 -5.10 -3.60 7.96
CA ALA A 50 -4.61 -3.12 9.25
C ALA A 50 -5.19 -3.91 10.42
N ARG A 51 -6.52 -4.14 10.44
CA ARG A 51 -7.18 -4.89 11.51
C ARG A 51 -6.84 -6.37 11.51
N ARG A 52 -6.70 -6.99 10.33
CA ARG A 52 -6.48 -8.43 10.19
C ARG A 52 -5.02 -8.83 10.35
N TYR A 53 -4.10 -7.98 9.91
CA TYR A 53 -2.68 -8.30 9.79
C TYR A 53 -1.76 -7.36 10.57
N GLY A 54 -2.28 -6.29 11.18
CA GLY A 54 -1.46 -5.33 11.93
C GLY A 54 -0.50 -4.52 11.06
N ILE A 55 -0.80 -4.39 9.76
CA ILE A 55 0.07 -3.68 8.80
C ILE A 55 -0.71 -2.66 7.99
N ARG A 56 -0.05 -1.55 7.64
CA ARG A 56 -0.50 -0.60 6.62
C ARG A 56 0.50 -0.62 5.47
N LEU A 57 -0.02 -0.75 4.26
CA LEU A 57 0.76 -0.82 3.04
C LEU A 57 0.75 0.54 2.36
N ARG A 58 1.93 1.12 2.14
CA ARG A 58 2.09 2.43 1.51
C ARG A 58 2.87 2.28 0.21
N ILE A 59 2.23 2.59 -0.91
CA ILE A 59 2.88 2.69 -2.21
C ILE A 59 3.81 3.91 -2.16
N VAL A 60 5.12 3.72 -2.35
CA VAL A 60 6.10 4.82 -2.37
C VAL A 60 6.80 4.96 -3.71
N ALA A 61 6.64 3.98 -4.58
CA ALA A 61 7.12 4.04 -5.96
C ALA A 61 6.18 3.26 -6.87
N ALA A 62 5.98 3.77 -8.09
CA ALA A 62 5.29 3.06 -9.16
C ALA A 62 6.08 3.27 -10.45
N VAL A 63 6.43 2.19 -11.12
CA VAL A 63 7.27 2.20 -12.32
C VAL A 63 6.60 1.35 -13.41
N ASP A 64 6.68 1.78 -14.64
CA ASP A 64 6.34 0.96 -15.79
C ASP A 64 7.26 1.27 -16.99
N ARG A 65 6.96 0.72 -18.17
CA ARG A 65 7.78 0.94 -19.38
C ARG A 65 7.85 2.40 -19.84
N THR A 66 6.97 3.26 -19.34
CA THR A 66 6.83 4.67 -19.74
C THR A 66 7.43 5.65 -18.73
N GLY A 67 7.97 5.17 -17.60
CA GLY A 67 8.61 5.98 -16.57
C GLY A 67 8.29 5.51 -15.15
N GLY A 68 8.57 6.35 -14.15
CA GLY A 68 8.27 6.06 -12.76
C GLY A 68 7.96 7.32 -11.93
N ALA A 69 7.21 7.13 -10.86
CA ALA A 69 6.95 8.11 -9.80
C ALA A 69 7.47 7.56 -8.47
N VAL A 70 7.99 8.44 -7.62
CA VAL A 70 8.48 8.11 -6.27
C VAL A 70 8.07 9.22 -5.32
N ASP A 71 7.41 8.85 -4.23
CA ASP A 71 7.09 9.74 -3.12
C ASP A 71 7.31 8.98 -1.80
N GLN A 72 8.13 9.55 -0.94
CA GLN A 72 8.44 8.97 0.35
C GLN A 72 7.25 8.96 1.30
N ASP A 73 6.37 9.95 1.20
CA ASP A 73 5.20 10.11 2.05
C ASP A 73 4.01 9.28 1.56
N GLY A 74 4.06 8.83 0.30
CA GLY A 74 3.15 7.86 -0.29
C GLY A 74 2.54 8.40 -1.59
N LEU A 75 2.33 7.49 -2.53
CA LEU A 75 1.65 7.77 -3.79
C LEU A 75 0.16 7.44 -3.64
N ASP A 76 -0.70 8.36 -4.06
CA ASP A 76 -2.14 8.13 -4.14
C ASP A 76 -2.48 7.23 -5.33
N ALA A 77 -3.35 6.25 -5.08
CA ALA A 77 -3.72 5.27 -6.09
C ALA A 77 -4.53 5.88 -7.24
N ALA A 78 -5.44 6.81 -6.95
CA ALA A 78 -6.27 7.47 -7.96
C ALA A 78 -5.41 8.37 -8.86
N ASP A 79 -4.49 9.14 -8.26
CA ASP A 79 -3.58 10.01 -9.01
C ASP A 79 -2.62 9.21 -9.89
N LEU A 80 -2.10 8.07 -9.42
CA LEU A 80 -1.32 7.16 -10.25
C LEU A 80 -2.12 6.62 -11.45
N VAL A 81 -3.41 6.29 -11.26
CA VAL A 81 -4.29 5.83 -12.34
C VAL A 81 -4.54 6.96 -13.35
N ILE A 82 -4.75 8.19 -12.89
CA ILE A 82 -4.92 9.38 -13.73
C ILE A 82 -3.64 9.64 -14.54
N ALA A 83 -2.47 9.67 -13.91
CA ALA A 83 -1.18 9.83 -14.56
C ALA A 83 -0.95 8.75 -15.62
N LYS A 84 -1.26 7.49 -15.29
CA LYS A 84 -1.13 6.38 -16.23
C LYS A 84 -2.04 6.54 -17.45
N ARG A 85 -3.29 6.98 -17.25
CA ARG A 85 -4.23 7.28 -18.35
C ARG A 85 -3.74 8.46 -19.20
N ALA A 86 -3.04 9.41 -18.60
CA ALA A 86 -2.37 10.50 -19.31
C ALA A 86 -1.08 10.07 -20.04
N GLY A 87 -0.70 8.78 -19.98
CA GLY A 87 0.34 8.17 -20.82
C GLY A 87 1.54 7.62 -20.04
N SER A 88 1.81 8.09 -18.82
CA SER A 88 2.92 7.60 -18.01
C SER A 88 2.70 7.87 -16.53
N VAL A 89 3.07 6.91 -15.68
CA VAL A 89 3.09 7.10 -14.22
C VAL A 89 4.06 8.21 -13.79
N ALA A 90 5.06 8.55 -14.60
CA ALA A 90 5.97 9.68 -14.33
C ALA A 90 5.29 11.06 -14.38
N ARG A 91 4.01 11.12 -14.80
CA ARG A 91 3.18 12.32 -14.79
C ARG A 91 2.36 12.47 -13.50
N TYR A 92 2.67 11.67 -12.48
CA TYR A 92 2.14 11.88 -11.14
C TYR A 92 2.43 13.33 -10.69
N PRO A 93 1.45 14.04 -10.11
CA PRO A 93 1.57 15.47 -9.77
C PRO A 93 2.66 15.77 -8.73
#